data_AF-A0A2V6LAK2-F1
#
_entry.id   AF-A0A2V6LAK2-F1
#
_cell.length_a   1.000
_cell.length_b   1.000
_cell.length_c   1.000
_cell.angle_alpha   90.00
_cell.angle_beta   90.00
_cell.angle_gamma   90.00
#
_symmetry.space_group_name_H-M   'P 1'
#
loop_
_entity.id
_entity.type
_entity.pdbx_description
1 polymer ?
#
loop_
_entity_poly.entity_id
_entity_poly.type
_entity_poly.pdbx_seq_one_letter_code
_entity_poly.pdbx_strand_id
1 'polypeptide(L)'
;PEKGSFYRADHFEFSKLGVPALYTGGGKDFIGKPADFGQQKKDDYVAHHYHQVSDEVNPEWDLSGAVQDVQLLFEVGYQVANGDKFPEWKPGTEFRAKRDAMLKK
;
A
#
# COMPACT_ATOMS: atom_id res chain seq x y z
N PRO A 1 10.14 14.08 10.64
CA PRO A 1 9.88 13.79 9.20
C PRO A 1 8.45 13.27 9.04
N GLU A 2 7.51 14.18 9.27
CA GLU A 2 6.08 13.89 9.37
C GLU A 2 5.38 13.94 8.01
N LYS A 3 4.41 13.02 7.85
CA LYS A 3 3.26 13.00 6.94
C LYS A 3 3.52 12.68 5.46
N GLY A 4 3.30 11.41 5.13
CA GLY A 4 2.63 11.04 3.88
C GLY A 4 3.36 10.05 2.98
N SER A 5 3.53 8.78 3.38
CA SER A 5 4.07 7.76 2.47
C SER A 5 3.25 7.64 1.17
N PHE A 6 1.95 7.88 1.24
CA PHE A 6 1.07 7.99 0.06
C PHE A 6 1.56 9.05 -0.94
N TYR A 7 1.93 10.24 -0.46
CA TYR A 7 2.33 11.39 -1.29
C TYR A 7 3.74 11.27 -1.91
N ARG A 8 4.48 10.21 -1.57
CA ARG A 8 5.87 9.98 -2.02
C ARG A 8 6.04 8.65 -2.76
N ALA A 9 4.94 8.06 -3.19
CA ALA A 9 4.93 6.83 -3.97
C ALA A 9 4.33 7.09 -5.36
N ASP A 10 4.63 6.21 -6.31
CA ASP A 10 4.40 6.45 -7.74
C ASP A 10 2.92 6.72 -8.11
N HIS A 11 1.99 6.10 -7.37
CA HIS A 11 0.55 6.28 -7.56
C HIS A 11 0.09 7.73 -7.35
N PHE A 12 0.88 8.56 -6.65
CA PHE A 12 0.50 9.94 -6.33
C PHE A 12 0.33 10.81 -7.59
N GLU A 13 1.19 10.68 -8.60
CA GLU A 13 1.09 11.48 -9.82
C GLU A 13 -0.18 11.14 -10.62
N PHE A 14 -0.61 9.87 -10.60
CA PHE A 14 -1.92 9.47 -11.15
C PHE A 14 -3.08 10.03 -10.32
N SER A 15 -2.94 10.03 -9.00
CA SER A 15 -3.95 10.56 -8.07
C SER A 15 -4.17 12.07 -8.26
N LYS A 16 -3.12 12.85 -8.51
CA LYS A 16 -3.22 14.29 -8.85
C LYS A 16 -4.05 14.55 -10.09
N LEU A 17 -4.08 13.60 -11.02
CA LEU A 17 -4.92 13.66 -12.22
C LEU A 17 -6.27 12.97 -12.05
N GLY A 18 -6.63 12.54 -10.84
CA GLY A 18 -7.96 12.02 -10.50
C GLY A 18 -8.10 10.51 -10.62
N VAL A 19 -7.05 9.77 -11.01
CA VAL A 19 -7.11 8.29 -11.07
C VAL A 19 -7.15 7.72 -9.64
N PRO A 20 -8.18 6.95 -9.25
CA PRO A 20 -8.23 6.30 -7.94
C PRO A 20 -7.03 5.40 -7.70
N ALA A 21 -6.44 5.49 -6.51
CA ALA A 21 -5.30 4.68 -6.12
C ALA A 21 -5.55 3.94 -4.80
N LEU A 22 -5.05 2.70 -4.74
CA LEU A 22 -4.90 1.93 -3.53
C LEU A 22 -3.41 1.89 -3.17
N TYR A 23 -3.08 2.33 -1.96
CA TYR A 23 -1.73 2.22 -1.41
C TYR A 23 -1.78 1.33 -0.17
N THR A 24 -1.19 0.14 -0.28
CA THR A 24 -1.06 -0.79 0.84
C THR A 24 0.29 -0.57 1.53
N GLY A 25 0.33 -0.85 2.83
CA GLY A 25 1.56 -0.89 3.61
C GLY A 25 1.56 -2.13 4.48
N GLY A 26 2.74 -2.55 4.93
CA GLY A 26 2.87 -3.71 5.83
C GLY A 26 2.15 -3.48 7.15
N GLY A 27 1.40 -4.49 7.59
CA GLY A 27 0.79 -4.55 8.92
C GLY A 27 1.84 -4.62 10.03
N LYS A 28 1.43 -4.30 11.26
CA LYS A 28 2.28 -4.40 12.47
C LYS A 28 1.87 -5.56 13.38
N ASP A 29 0.67 -6.07 13.18
CA ASP A 29 0.11 -7.15 13.98
C ASP A 29 0.51 -8.50 13.36
N PHE A 30 1.31 -9.26 14.09
CA PHE A 30 1.74 -10.59 13.66
C PHE A 30 0.97 -11.65 14.43
N ILE A 31 0.34 -12.57 13.69
CA ILE A 31 -0.44 -13.67 14.27
C ILE A 31 0.49 -14.53 15.14
N GLY A 32 0.07 -14.77 16.39
CA GLY A 32 0.85 -15.58 17.34
C GLY A 32 2.11 -14.90 17.88
N LYS A 33 2.29 -13.59 17.68
CA LYS A 33 3.39 -12.80 18.23
C LYS A 33 2.87 -11.73 19.20
N PRO A 34 3.73 -11.23 20.11
CA PRO A 34 3.41 -10.05 20.92
C PRO A 34 3.07 -8.83 20.06
N ALA A 35 2.24 -7.92 20.58
CA ALA A 35 1.72 -6.76 19.84
C ALA A 35 2.80 -5.80 19.33
N ASP A 36 3.95 -5.73 19.99
CA ASP A 36 5.07 -4.88 19.62
C ASP A 36 6.06 -5.54 18.64
N PHE A 37 5.93 -6.85 18.40
CA PHE A 37 6.86 -7.62 17.57
C PHE A 37 7.02 -7.04 16.15
N GLY A 38 5.92 -6.76 15.46
CA GLY A 38 5.98 -6.24 14.09
C GLY A 38 6.54 -4.82 14.03
N GLN A 39 6.27 -4.00 15.04
CA GLN A 39 6.86 -2.66 15.15
C GLN A 39 8.37 -2.75 15.36
N GLN A 40 8.84 -3.60 16.27
CA GLN A 40 10.28 -3.83 16.50
C GLN A 40 10.99 -4.32 15.23
N LYS A 41 10.39 -5.29 14.50
CA LYS A 41 10.95 -5.79 13.23
C LYS A 41 11.03 -4.72 12.16
N LYS A 42 9.99 -3.88 12.06
CA LYS A 42 10.00 -2.75 11.13
C LYS A 42 11.08 -1.73 11.50
N ASP A 43 11.20 -1.37 12.77
CA ASP A 43 12.17 -0.37 13.21
C ASP A 43 13.61 -0.86 13.02
N ASP A 44 13.87 -2.14 13.33
CA ASP A 44 15.16 -2.78 13.10
C ASP A 44 15.54 -2.78 11.60
N TYR A 45 14.61 -3.19 10.73
CA TYR A 45 14.85 -3.18 9.28
C TYR A 45 15.09 -1.75 8.75
N VAL A 46 14.29 -0.77 9.17
CA VAL A 46 14.45 0.63 8.75
C VAL A 46 15.78 1.22 9.24
N ALA A 47 16.23 0.85 10.43
CA ALA A 47 17.46 1.38 11.02
C ALA A 47 18.73 0.75 10.41
N HIS A 48 18.69 -0.53 10.07
CA HIS A 48 19.92 -1.30 9.77
C HIS A 48 19.99 -1.86 8.34
N HIS A 49 18.87 -1.98 7.64
CA HIS A 49 18.81 -2.71 6.36
C HIS A 49 18.26 -1.88 5.21
N TYR A 50 17.26 -1.02 5.45
CA TYR A 50 16.63 -0.24 4.39
C TYR A 50 17.62 0.65 3.63
N HIS A 51 17.63 0.55 2.30
CA HIS A 51 18.57 1.26 1.41
C HIS A 51 20.06 0.97 1.72
N GLN A 52 20.38 -0.17 2.34
CA GLN A 52 21.74 -0.63 2.58
C GLN A 52 22.07 -1.84 1.70
N VAL A 53 23.35 -2.19 1.63
CA VAL A 53 23.81 -3.41 0.93
C VAL A 53 23.29 -4.70 1.57
N SER A 54 22.85 -4.63 2.83
CA SER A 54 22.24 -5.75 3.56
C SER A 54 20.74 -5.91 3.25
N ASP A 55 20.17 -5.10 2.36
CA ASP A 55 18.79 -5.21 1.88
C ASP A 55 18.64 -6.36 0.86
N GLU A 56 18.86 -7.58 1.35
CA GLU A 56 18.83 -8.80 0.56
C GLU A 56 17.72 -9.74 1.06
N VAL A 57 17.26 -10.64 0.19
CA VAL A 57 16.28 -11.66 0.57
C VAL A 57 16.87 -12.58 1.63
N ASN A 58 16.26 -12.58 2.81
CA ASN A 58 16.71 -13.40 3.93
C ASN A 58 15.91 -14.72 4.01
N PRO A 59 16.55 -15.90 4.00
CA PRO A 59 15.86 -17.18 4.09
C PRO A 59 15.15 -17.43 5.44
N GLU A 60 15.45 -16.65 6.47
CA GLU A 60 14.77 -16.70 7.77
C GLU A 60 13.44 -15.94 7.80
N TRP A 61 13.11 -15.18 6.75
CA TRP A 61 11.85 -14.46 6.68
C TRP A 61 10.66 -15.40 6.57
N ASP A 62 9.68 -15.20 7.44
CA ASP A 62 8.35 -15.77 7.28
C ASP A 62 7.58 -14.94 6.25
N LEU A 63 7.44 -15.49 5.05
CA LEU A 63 6.75 -14.86 3.92
C LEU A 63 5.26 -15.18 3.86
N SER A 64 4.69 -15.85 4.85
CA SER A 64 3.25 -16.19 4.86
C SER A 64 2.35 -14.96 4.74
N GLY A 65 2.73 -13.84 5.37
CA GLY A 65 2.03 -12.56 5.22
C GLY A 65 2.14 -11.98 3.80
N ALA A 66 3.31 -12.09 3.16
CA ALA A 66 3.50 -11.63 1.78
C ALA A 66 2.64 -12.43 0.79
N VAL A 67 2.43 -13.73 1.04
CA VAL A 67 1.49 -14.55 0.25
C VAL A 67 0.06 -14.02 0.37
N GLN A 68 -0.38 -13.66 1.58
CA GLN A 68 -1.71 -13.08 1.81
C GLN A 68 -1.85 -11.71 1.13
N ASP A 69 -0.83 -10.86 1.19
CA ASP A 69 -0.83 -9.56 0.51
C ASP A 69 -0.96 -9.71 -1.01
N VAL A 70 -0.22 -10.66 -1.61
CA VAL A 70 -0.31 -10.94 -3.05
C VAL A 70 -1.69 -11.48 -3.42
N GLN A 71 -2.27 -12.38 -2.63
CA GLN A 71 -3.63 -12.88 -2.86
C GLN A 71 -4.66 -11.75 -2.80
N LEU A 72 -4.55 -10.86 -1.81
CA LEU A 72 -5.43 -9.70 -1.70
C LEU A 72 -5.30 -8.75 -2.89
N LEU A 73 -4.07 -8.40 -3.29
CA LEU A 73 -3.84 -7.49 -4.40
C LEU A 73 -4.26 -8.09 -5.75
N PHE A 74 -4.10 -9.41 -5.93
CA PHE A 74 -4.64 -10.13 -7.07
C PHE A 74 -6.17 -10.02 -7.11
N GLU A 75 -6.85 -10.31 -5.99
CA GLU A 75 -8.31 -10.23 -5.90
C GLU A 75 -8.81 -8.81 -6.20
N VAL A 76 -8.16 -7.77 -5.65
CA VAL A 76 -8.47 -6.38 -5.96
C VAL A 76 -8.32 -6.11 -7.46
N GLY A 77 -7.19 -6.49 -8.06
CA GLY A 77 -6.96 -6.29 -9.49
C GLY A 77 -7.98 -7.03 -10.36
N TYR A 78 -8.32 -8.26 -9.99
CA TYR A 78 -9.30 -9.10 -10.67
C TYR A 78 -10.69 -8.47 -10.63
N GLN A 79 -11.15 -8.00 -9.46
CA GLN A 79 -12.44 -7.33 -9.33
C GLN A 79 -12.49 -6.00 -10.09
N VAL A 80 -11.41 -5.21 -10.07
CA VAL A 80 -11.35 -3.95 -10.83
C VAL A 80 -11.38 -4.20 -12.33
N ALA A 81 -10.71 -5.26 -12.80
CA ALA A 81 -10.65 -5.58 -14.22
C ALA A 81 -11.97 -6.17 -14.78
N ASN A 82 -12.73 -6.89 -13.94
CA ASN A 82 -13.93 -7.62 -14.37
C ASN A 82 -15.25 -7.04 -13.84
N GLY A 83 -15.22 -6.01 -13.00
CA GLY A 83 -16.41 -5.38 -12.45
C GLY A 83 -17.00 -4.29 -13.34
N ASP A 84 -18.32 -4.10 -13.26
CA ASP A 84 -19.03 -3.03 -14.00
C ASP A 84 -18.82 -1.64 -13.37
N LYS A 85 -18.35 -1.59 -12.12
CA LYS A 85 -18.13 -0.36 -11.38
C LYS A 85 -16.64 -0.03 -11.27
N PHE A 86 -16.26 1.11 -11.81
CA PHE A 86 -14.91 1.65 -11.64
C PHE A 86 -14.66 2.07 -10.18
N PRO A 87 -13.43 1.95 -9.66
CA PRO A 87 -13.06 2.49 -8.36
C PRO A 87 -13.41 3.98 -8.22
N GLU A 88 -13.74 4.38 -6.99
CA GLU A 88 -14.12 5.74 -6.64
C GLU A 88 -13.29 6.25 -5.48
N TRP A 89 -13.01 7.54 -5.49
CA TRP A 89 -12.42 8.20 -4.33
C TRP A 89 -13.43 8.31 -3.19
N LYS A 90 -12.95 8.12 -1.95
CA LYS A 90 -13.78 8.36 -0.76
C LYS A 90 -14.21 9.84 -0.69
N PRO A 91 -15.37 10.14 -0.09
CA PRO A 91 -15.77 11.53 0.14
C PRO A 91 -14.71 12.30 0.93
N GLY A 92 -14.48 13.57 0.57
CA GLY A 92 -13.52 14.45 1.25
C GLY A 92 -12.06 14.30 0.84
N THR A 93 -11.69 13.34 -0.02
CA THR A 93 -10.33 13.28 -0.56
C THR A 93 -10.12 14.39 -1.59
N GLU A 94 -8.95 15.04 -1.56
CA GLU A 94 -8.59 16.14 -2.46
C GLU A 94 -8.61 15.77 -3.96
N PHE A 95 -8.41 14.50 -4.30
CA PHE A 95 -8.40 14.01 -5.69
C PHE A 95 -9.79 13.80 -6.30
N ARG A 96 -10.84 13.75 -5.46
CA ARG A 96 -12.21 13.42 -5.91
C ARG A 96 -12.76 14.47 -6.89
N ALA A 97 -12.56 15.75 -6.61
CA ALA A 97 -13.04 16.82 -7.47
C ALA A 97 -12.47 16.73 -8.91
N LYS A 98 -11.20 16.34 -9.04
CA LYS A 98 -10.56 16.12 -10.34
C LYS A 98 -11.17 14.92 -11.06
N ARG A 99 -11.39 13.80 -10.36
CA ARG A 99 -12.06 12.61 -10.92
C ARG A 99 -13.47 12.93 -11.41
N ASP A 100 -14.26 13.62 -10.60
CA ASP A 100 -15.63 13.99 -10.96
C ASP A 100 -15.65 14.89 -12.21
N ALA A 101 -14.67 15.79 -12.35
CA ALA A 101 -14.53 16.60 -13.55
C ALA A 101 -14.16 15.77 -14.80
N MET A 102 -13.30 14.75 -14.68
CA MET A 102 -12.96 13.86 -15.81
C MET A 102 -14.15 13.03 -16.31
N LEU A 103 -15.09 12.70 -15.43
CA LEU A 103 -16.24 11.86 -15.76
C LEU A 103 -17.43 12.65 -16.34
N LYS A 104 -17.41 13.98 -16.26
CA LYS A 104 -18.40 14.84 -16.92
C LYS A 104 -18.09 14.88 -18.42
N LYS A 105 -19.08 14.50 -19.23
CA LYS A 105 -19.04 14.63 -20.70
C LYS A 105 -19.13 16.09 -21.12
#